data_AF-A0A7C6HY88-F1
#
_entry.id   AF-A0A7C6HY88-F1
#
_cell.length_a   1.000
_cell.length_b   1.000
_cell.length_c   1.000
_cell.angle_alpha   90.00
_cell.angle_beta   90.00
_cell.angle_gamma   90.00
#
_symmetry.space_group_name_H-M   'P 1'
#
loop_
_entity.id
_entity.type
_entity.pdbx_description
1 polymer ?
#
loop_
_entity_poly.entity_id
_entity_poly.type
_entity_poly.pdbx_seq_one_letter_code
_entity_poly.pdbx_strand_id
1 'polypeptide(L)'
;MAKKKILFFGLLFCSVTLFAQRTDVEGMIYFDEQRRPNFRENIVIPDVNGYQVLKCDFHTHTVFSDGLVWPTIRLQEVWSEGLDAFALTEHIEYHPFKNDVKVDHNRSHEIIVKDAQKNNIILVKGTEVTRNTPPGHFNAIFIQDASEFIESQ
;
A
#
# COMPACT_ATOMS: atom_id res chain seq x y z
N MET A 1 -43.33 32.20 8.11
CA MET A 1 -42.98 31.21 9.17
C MET A 1 -42.01 30.13 8.69
N ALA A 2 -42.22 29.51 7.52
CA ALA A 2 -41.37 28.43 7.00
C ALA A 2 -39.89 28.80 6.84
N LYS A 3 -39.56 29.98 6.30
CA LYS A 3 -38.16 30.44 6.13
C LYS A 3 -37.37 30.54 7.45
N LYS A 4 -38.01 30.98 8.54
CA LYS A 4 -37.36 31.04 9.87
C LYS A 4 -37.12 29.63 10.44
N LYS A 5 -38.04 28.69 10.21
CA LYS A 5 -37.87 27.29 10.62
C LYS A 5 -36.75 26.60 9.84
N ILE A 6 -36.69 26.81 8.52
CA ILE A 6 -35.61 26.26 7.67
C ILE A 6 -34.25 26.81 8.10
N LEU A 7 -34.15 28.12 8.34
CA LEU A 7 -32.91 28.72 8.82
C LEU A 7 -32.46 28.14 10.17
N PHE A 8 -33.41 27.94 11.10
CA PHE A 8 -33.14 27.34 12.41
C PHE A 8 -32.65 25.90 12.29
N PHE A 9 -33.31 25.06 11.49
CA PHE A 9 -32.87 23.68 11.24
C PHE A 9 -31.53 23.62 10.50
N GLY A 10 -31.27 24.54 9.56
CA GLY A 10 -29.99 24.64 8.88
C GLY A 10 -28.84 25.01 9.82
N LEU A 11 -29.05 25.97 10.73
CA LEU A 11 -28.07 26.34 11.76
C LEU A 11 -27.82 25.20 12.75
N LEU A 12 -28.87 24.49 13.17
CA LEU A 12 -28.75 23.33 14.05
C LEU A 12 -28.02 22.16 13.38
N PHE A 13 -28.29 21.91 12.10
CA PHE A 13 -27.58 20.87 11.35
C PHE A 13 -26.10 21.23 11.17
N CYS A 14 -25.81 22.49 10.86
CA CYS A 14 -24.45 23.00 10.71
C CYS A 14 -23.63 22.85 12.01
N SER A 15 -24.21 23.20 13.16
CA SER A 15 -23.52 23.03 14.44
C SER A 15 -23.23 21.56 14.76
N VAL A 16 -24.17 20.65 14.51
CA VAL A 16 -23.94 19.20 14.70
C VAL A 16 -22.84 18.68 13.78
N THR A 17 -22.81 19.10 12.51
CA THR A 17 -21.74 18.70 11.60
C THR A 17 -20.36 19.24 11.99
N LEU A 18 -20.30 20.46 12.54
CA LEU A 18 -19.04 21.03 13.05
C LEU A 18 -18.53 20.30 14.29
N PHE A 19 -19.43 19.95 15.22
CA PHE A 19 -19.06 19.14 16.39
C PHE A 19 -18.64 17.72 15.99
N ALA A 20 -19.26 17.13 14.96
CA ALA A 20 -18.87 15.81 14.43
C ALA A 20 -17.50 15.80 13.73
N GLN A 21 -16.95 16.96 13.38
CA GLN A 21 -15.61 17.08 12.78
C GLN A 21 -14.50 17.33 13.80
N ARG A 22 -14.80 17.46 15.10
CA ARG A 22 -13.74 17.54 16.12
C ARG A 22 -12.95 16.23 16.17
N THR A 23 -11.67 16.33 15.89
CA THR A 23 -10.71 15.22 16.02
C THR A 23 -10.22 15.04 17.45
N ASP A 24 -10.44 16.04 18.29
CA ASP A 24 -10.03 16.15 19.68
C ASP A 24 -11.22 16.12 20.64
N VAL A 25 -11.11 15.29 21.67
CA VAL A 25 -12.11 15.08 22.71
C VAL A 25 -11.53 15.56 24.03
N GLU A 26 -12.32 16.32 24.78
CA GLU A 26 -11.93 16.83 26.09
C GLU A 26 -11.59 15.67 27.04
N GLY A 27 -10.42 15.75 27.70
CA GLY A 27 -9.92 14.71 28.61
C GLY A 27 -9.01 13.66 27.98
N MET A 28 -8.79 13.68 26.66
CA MET A 28 -7.79 12.84 25.99
C MET A 28 -6.46 13.60 25.85
N ILE A 29 -5.35 12.92 26.18
CA ILE A 29 -4.00 13.44 25.92
C ILE A 29 -3.64 13.05 24.49
N TYR A 30 -3.42 14.04 23.64
CA TYR A 30 -2.94 13.85 22.28
C TYR A 30 -1.44 14.12 22.23
N PHE A 31 -0.66 13.12 21.84
CA PHE A 31 0.78 13.29 21.60
C PHE A 31 1.00 13.74 20.16
N ASP A 32 1.04 15.05 19.94
CA ASP A 32 1.23 15.65 18.62
C ASP A 32 2.55 15.19 17.98
N GLU A 33 3.56 14.92 18.80
CA GLU A 33 4.86 14.39 18.38
C GLU A 33 4.79 12.93 17.88
N GLN A 34 3.75 12.18 18.27
CA GLN A 34 3.49 10.82 17.78
C GLN A 34 2.47 10.79 16.63
N ARG A 35 1.79 11.91 16.34
CA ARG A 35 0.96 12.00 15.14
C ARG A 35 1.90 12.01 13.94
N ARG A 36 1.94 10.90 13.18
CA ARG A 36 2.51 10.92 11.84
C ARG A 36 1.45 11.45 10.89
N PRO A 37 1.51 12.74 10.46
CA PRO A 37 0.60 13.20 9.42
C PRO A 37 0.82 12.34 8.17
N ASN A 38 -0.25 11.83 7.59
CA ASN A 38 -0.17 11.16 6.29
C ASN A 38 0.15 12.22 5.24
N PHE A 39 1.44 12.32 4.91
CA PHE A 39 1.94 13.18 3.85
C PHE A 39 2.48 12.31 2.72
N ARG A 40 2.15 12.68 1.50
CA ARG A 40 2.74 12.11 0.29
C ARG A 40 3.81 13.07 -0.21
N GLU A 41 5.04 12.57 -0.30
CA GLU A 41 6.10 13.25 -1.01
C GLU A 41 5.77 13.30 -2.51
N ASN A 42 5.94 14.48 -3.11
CA ASN A 42 5.70 14.68 -4.53
C ASN A 42 7.05 14.80 -5.23
N ILE A 43 7.54 13.67 -5.74
CA ILE A 43 8.74 13.62 -6.57
C ILE A 43 8.35 14.05 -7.99
N VAL A 44 8.82 15.22 -8.40
CA VAL A 44 8.57 15.78 -9.75
C VAL A 44 9.80 15.54 -10.62
N ILE A 45 9.67 14.64 -11.59
CA ILE A 45 10.66 14.42 -12.64
C ILE A 45 10.04 14.90 -13.96
N PRO A 46 10.73 15.72 -14.76
CA PRO A 46 10.19 16.20 -16.02
C PRO A 46 9.98 15.05 -17.00
N ASP A 47 8.96 15.19 -17.84
CA ASP A 47 8.73 14.30 -18.97
C ASP A 47 9.94 14.32 -19.93
N VAL A 48 10.25 13.17 -20.53
CA VAL A 48 11.42 12.99 -21.40
C VAL A 48 10.95 12.49 -22.76
N ASN A 49 11.32 13.19 -23.83
CA ASN A 49 11.02 12.80 -25.22
C ASN A 49 9.53 12.50 -25.49
N GLY A 50 8.61 13.19 -24.80
CA GLY A 50 7.17 12.96 -24.93
C GLY A 50 6.63 11.79 -24.09
N TYR A 51 7.44 11.21 -23.21
CA TYR A 51 7.05 10.17 -22.27
C TYR A 51 6.97 10.72 -20.85
N GLN A 52 5.95 10.26 -20.10
CA GLN A 52 5.83 10.52 -18.67
C GLN A 52 6.80 9.62 -17.90
N VAL A 53 7.54 10.20 -16.95
CA VAL A 53 8.44 9.44 -16.08
C VAL A 53 7.68 8.92 -14.86
N LEU A 54 7.69 7.60 -14.66
CA LEU A 54 7.13 6.95 -13.49
C LEU A 54 8.25 6.46 -12.56
N LYS A 55 8.04 6.63 -11.26
CA LYS A 55 8.96 6.19 -10.20
C LYS A 55 8.46 4.87 -9.64
N CYS A 56 9.29 3.84 -9.70
CA CYS A 56 8.83 2.48 -9.46
C CYS A 56 9.82 1.70 -8.58
N ASP A 57 9.28 0.76 -7.81
CA ASP A 57 10.06 -0.27 -7.12
C ASP A 57 9.53 -1.67 -7.49
N PHE A 58 10.33 -2.45 -8.20
CA PHE A 58 9.90 -3.76 -8.72
C PHE A 58 10.48 -4.95 -7.95
N HIS A 59 11.02 -4.72 -6.75
CA HIS A 59 11.54 -5.79 -5.92
C HIS A 59 11.34 -5.50 -4.44
N THR A 60 10.23 -5.98 -3.88
CA THR A 60 9.95 -5.83 -2.45
C THR A 60 9.36 -7.10 -1.86
N HIS A 61 9.64 -7.30 -0.57
CA HIS A 61 9.22 -8.47 0.21
C HIS A 61 8.40 -8.09 1.44
N THR A 62 7.57 -9.04 1.87
CA THR A 62 6.72 -8.93 3.06
C THR A 62 6.86 -10.17 3.93
N VAL A 63 6.14 -10.22 5.05
CA VAL A 63 6.09 -11.42 5.92
C VAL A 63 5.57 -12.68 5.23
N PHE A 64 5.01 -12.56 4.03
CA PHE A 64 4.60 -13.71 3.22
C PHE A 64 5.78 -14.48 2.62
N SER A 65 6.99 -13.92 2.62
CA SER A 65 8.24 -14.64 2.35
C SER A 65 9.25 -14.38 3.47
N ASP A 66 10.20 -13.48 3.27
CA ASP A 66 11.27 -13.15 4.22
C ASP A 66 11.32 -11.67 4.65
N GLY A 67 10.41 -10.84 4.11
CA GLY A 67 10.25 -9.45 4.54
C GLY A 67 9.68 -9.34 5.95
N LEU A 68 9.87 -8.18 6.58
CA LEU A 68 9.52 -7.98 8.00
C LEU A 68 8.24 -7.19 8.24
N VAL A 69 7.53 -6.80 7.17
CA VAL A 69 6.34 -5.94 7.26
C VAL A 69 5.12 -6.59 6.60
N TRP A 70 3.93 -6.23 7.07
CA TRP A 70 2.69 -6.63 6.39
C TRP A 70 2.57 -5.95 5.03
N PRO A 71 1.93 -6.55 4.01
CA PRO A 71 1.83 -5.97 2.65
C PRO A 71 1.29 -4.54 2.60
N THR A 72 0.39 -4.16 3.50
CA THR A 72 -0.16 -2.79 3.55
C THR A 72 0.90 -1.74 3.87
N ILE A 73 1.96 -2.11 4.58
CA ILE A 73 3.07 -1.20 4.90
C ILE A 73 3.85 -0.85 3.64
N ARG A 74 4.12 -1.83 2.75
CA ARG A 74 4.76 -1.54 1.45
C ARG A 74 3.94 -0.57 0.61
N LEU A 75 2.63 -0.74 0.58
CA LEU A 75 1.74 0.21 -0.09
C LEU A 75 1.81 1.62 0.55
N GLN A 76 1.86 1.69 1.88
CA GLN A 76 1.99 2.96 2.60
C GLN A 76 3.32 3.64 2.28
N GLU A 77 4.43 2.91 2.30
CA GLU A 77 5.77 3.39 1.94
C GLU A 77 5.75 3.98 0.53
N VAL A 78 5.35 3.19 -0.47
CA VAL A 78 5.21 3.59 -1.89
C VAL A 78 4.37 4.84 -2.06
N TRP A 79 3.22 4.93 -1.37
CA TRP A 79 2.37 6.12 -1.44
C TRP A 79 3.01 7.33 -0.78
N SER A 80 3.61 7.15 0.40
CA SER A 80 4.20 8.25 1.19
C SER A 80 5.47 8.82 0.56
N GLU A 81 6.26 7.97 -0.11
CA GLU A 81 7.51 8.34 -0.78
C GLU A 81 7.30 8.82 -2.23
N GLY A 82 6.04 8.87 -2.70
CA GLY A 82 5.70 9.47 -3.98
C GLY A 82 5.94 8.57 -5.20
N LEU A 83 6.09 7.26 -5.01
CA LEU A 83 6.19 6.29 -6.10
C LEU A 83 4.85 6.10 -6.81
N ASP A 84 4.90 5.70 -8.08
CA ASP A 84 3.73 5.54 -8.96
C ASP A 84 3.34 4.07 -9.16
N ALA A 85 4.33 3.17 -9.15
CA ALA A 85 4.12 1.74 -9.31
C ALA A 85 5.04 0.92 -8.41
N PHE A 86 4.60 -0.28 -8.03
CA PHE A 86 5.49 -1.23 -7.39
C PHE A 86 5.04 -2.68 -7.57
N ALA A 87 5.92 -3.62 -7.23
CA ALA A 87 5.61 -5.05 -7.18
C ALA A 87 5.99 -5.64 -5.82
N LEU A 88 5.07 -6.45 -5.27
CA LEU A 88 5.40 -7.41 -4.23
C LEU A 88 5.90 -8.68 -4.92
N THR A 89 7.17 -9.02 -4.72
CA THR A 89 7.86 -10.10 -5.43
C THR A 89 8.33 -11.16 -4.44
N GLU A 90 7.40 -11.69 -3.65
CA GLU A 90 7.70 -12.72 -2.65
C GLU A 90 8.48 -13.90 -3.27
N HIS A 91 9.40 -14.48 -2.50
CA HIS A 91 10.13 -15.67 -2.89
C HIS A 91 9.18 -16.85 -3.16
N ILE A 92 9.43 -17.64 -4.22
CA ILE A 92 8.73 -18.92 -4.45
C ILE A 92 9.24 -20.02 -3.49
N GLU A 93 10.54 -20.06 -3.24
CA GLU A 93 11.19 -21.17 -2.54
C GLU A 93 11.37 -20.93 -1.03
N TYR A 94 11.45 -19.67 -0.63
CA TYR A 94 12.00 -19.29 0.68
C TYR A 94 10.97 -18.59 1.57
N HIS A 95 10.51 -19.32 2.58
CA HIS A 95 9.42 -18.92 3.48
C HIS A 95 9.80 -19.17 4.95
N PRO A 96 10.69 -18.36 5.55
CA PRO A 96 11.12 -18.53 6.95
C PRO A 96 9.97 -18.44 7.96
N PHE A 97 8.93 -17.65 7.68
CA PHE A 97 7.79 -17.45 8.59
C PHE A 97 6.64 -18.45 8.40
N LYS A 98 6.83 -19.53 7.62
CA LYS A 98 5.77 -20.48 7.25
C LYS A 98 5.03 -21.16 8.41
N ASN A 99 5.63 -21.18 9.60
CA ASN A 99 5.00 -21.73 10.81
C ASN A 99 3.93 -20.81 11.38
N ASP A 100 4.03 -19.50 11.10
CA ASP A 100 3.17 -18.45 11.64
C ASP A 100 2.31 -17.79 10.54
N VAL A 101 2.81 -17.75 9.31
CA VAL A 101 2.15 -17.18 8.13
C VAL A 101 1.98 -18.28 7.08
N LYS A 102 0.75 -18.56 6.68
CA LYS A 102 0.46 -19.57 5.65
C LYS A 102 1.11 -19.17 4.32
N VAL A 103 1.90 -20.08 3.74
CA VAL A 103 2.48 -19.92 2.40
C VAL A 103 1.38 -19.87 1.35
N ASP A 104 1.34 -18.77 0.62
CA ASP A 104 0.44 -18.50 -0.49
C ASP A 104 1.09 -17.41 -1.36
N HIS A 105 1.61 -17.83 -2.51
CA HIS A 105 2.39 -16.99 -3.43
C HIS A 105 1.59 -15.84 -4.03
N ASN A 106 0.26 -15.86 -3.88
CA ASN A 106 -0.61 -14.80 -4.38
C ASN A 106 -1.08 -13.82 -3.32
N ARG A 107 -1.02 -14.23 -2.05
CA ARG A 107 -1.80 -13.61 -1.01
C ARG A 107 -1.39 -12.17 -0.69
N SER A 108 -0.09 -11.88 -0.69
CA SER A 108 0.40 -10.54 -0.37
C SER A 108 -0.16 -9.49 -1.34
N HIS A 109 -0.19 -9.82 -2.64
CA HIS A 109 -0.80 -8.98 -3.69
C HIS A 109 -2.31 -8.83 -3.52
N GLU A 110 -3.04 -9.93 -3.29
CA GLU A 110 -4.50 -9.91 -3.14
C GLU A 110 -4.97 -9.03 -1.98
N ILE A 111 -4.22 -9.02 -0.87
CA ILE A 111 -4.56 -8.24 0.32
C ILE A 111 -4.66 -6.74 0.00
N ILE A 112 -3.77 -6.23 -0.87
CA ILE A 112 -3.63 -4.79 -1.07
C ILE A 112 -4.15 -4.28 -2.42
N VAL A 113 -4.58 -5.15 -3.34
CA VAL A 113 -4.99 -4.73 -4.70
C VAL A 113 -6.05 -3.63 -4.70
N LYS A 114 -7.07 -3.75 -3.83
CA LYS A 114 -8.14 -2.75 -3.71
C LYS A 114 -7.64 -1.44 -3.12
N ASP A 115 -6.71 -1.51 -2.17
CA ASP A 115 -6.18 -0.32 -1.51
C ASP A 115 -5.17 0.41 -2.40
N ALA A 116 -4.38 -0.31 -3.19
CA ALA A 116 -3.52 0.28 -4.23
C ALA A 116 -4.36 1.07 -5.25
N GLN A 117 -5.47 0.50 -5.72
CA GLN A 117 -6.41 1.17 -6.62
C GLN A 117 -6.99 2.45 -5.99
N LYS A 118 -7.45 2.40 -4.74
CA LYS A 118 -7.96 3.59 -4.03
C LYS A 118 -6.92 4.70 -3.90
N ASN A 119 -5.65 4.33 -3.76
CA ASN A 119 -4.53 5.26 -3.59
C ASN A 119 -3.86 5.67 -4.91
N ASN A 120 -4.45 5.29 -6.06
CA ASN A 120 -3.91 5.54 -7.39
C ASN A 120 -2.46 5.07 -7.56
N ILE A 121 -2.14 3.89 -7.02
CA ILE A 121 -0.85 3.21 -7.17
C ILE A 121 -1.00 2.03 -8.13
N ILE A 122 -0.09 1.92 -9.09
CA ILE A 122 -0.03 0.78 -10.00
C ILE A 122 0.65 -0.39 -9.27
N LEU A 123 -0.16 -1.34 -8.79
CA LEU A 123 0.36 -2.58 -8.21
C LEU A 123 0.55 -3.63 -9.30
N VAL A 124 1.80 -3.97 -9.59
CA VAL A 124 2.17 -5.03 -10.54
C VAL A 124 2.23 -6.37 -9.80
N LYS A 125 1.65 -7.40 -10.41
CA LYS A 125 1.74 -8.78 -9.91
C LYS A 125 3.12 -9.35 -10.22
N GLY A 126 3.80 -9.92 -9.22
CA GLY A 126 5.10 -10.56 -9.43
C GLY A 126 5.50 -11.55 -8.34
N THR A 127 6.68 -12.15 -8.51
CA THR A 127 7.32 -13.09 -7.58
C THR A 127 8.83 -13.15 -7.86
N GLU A 128 9.63 -13.60 -6.89
CA GLU A 128 11.06 -13.86 -7.05
C GLU A 128 11.34 -15.38 -7.09
N VAL A 129 11.89 -15.84 -8.21
CA VAL A 129 12.42 -17.20 -8.36
C VAL A 129 13.84 -17.23 -7.81
N THR A 130 14.06 -18.05 -6.79
CA THR A 130 15.20 -17.96 -5.86
C THR A 130 15.98 -19.26 -5.85
N ARG A 131 17.03 -19.32 -6.68
CA ARG A 131 17.84 -20.54 -6.89
C ARG A 131 19.30 -20.31 -6.55
N ASN A 132 19.99 -21.43 -6.29
CA ASN A 132 21.46 -21.42 -6.24
C ASN A 132 22.01 -20.92 -7.58
N THR A 133 23.17 -20.26 -7.52
CA THR A 133 23.86 -19.83 -8.73
C THR A 133 24.62 -21.02 -9.34
N PRO A 134 24.44 -21.32 -10.64
CA PRO A 134 23.53 -20.71 -11.62
C PRO A 134 22.09 -21.30 -11.62
N PRO A 135 21.05 -20.52 -12.00
CA PRO A 135 21.13 -19.18 -12.59
C PRO A 135 21.11 -18.03 -11.57
N GLY A 136 20.79 -18.28 -10.29
CA GLY A 136 20.64 -17.25 -9.27
C GLY A 136 19.19 -16.81 -9.09
N HIS A 137 18.98 -15.52 -8.82
CA HIS A 137 17.68 -14.96 -8.46
C HIS A 137 17.10 -14.11 -9.59
N PHE A 138 15.81 -14.28 -9.88
CA PHE A 138 15.12 -13.54 -10.95
C PHE A 138 13.70 -13.18 -10.53
N ASN A 139 13.29 -11.93 -10.81
CA ASN A 139 11.91 -11.51 -10.63
C ASN A 139 11.11 -11.76 -11.89
N ALA A 140 9.93 -12.36 -11.73
CA ALA A 140 8.91 -12.41 -12.75
C ALA A 140 7.80 -11.42 -12.37
N ILE A 141 7.59 -10.39 -13.19
CA ILE A 141 6.55 -9.37 -13.01
C ILE A 141 5.56 -9.40 -14.18
N PHE A 142 4.37 -8.84 -13.99
CA PHE A 142 3.22 -8.96 -14.92
C PHE A 142 2.74 -10.41 -15.12
N ILE A 143 2.96 -11.26 -14.12
CA ILE A 143 2.45 -12.64 -14.10
C ILE A 143 0.95 -12.66 -13.75
N GLN A 144 0.27 -13.76 -14.07
CA GLN A 144 -1.13 -13.96 -13.69
C GLN A 144 -1.25 -14.70 -12.36
N ASP A 145 -0.49 -15.77 -12.19
CA ASP A 145 -0.48 -16.63 -11.00
C ASP A 145 0.96 -16.98 -10.62
N ALA A 146 1.36 -16.70 -9.38
CA ALA A 146 2.68 -17.04 -8.87
C ALA A 146 2.82 -18.53 -8.52
N SER A 147 1.70 -19.25 -8.35
CA SER A 147 1.69 -20.68 -8.03
C SER A 147 2.08 -21.58 -9.20
N GLU A 148 2.17 -21.02 -10.42
CA GLU A 148 2.63 -21.75 -11.62
C GLU A 148 4.15 -21.98 -11.62
N PHE A 149 4.89 -21.25 -10.77
CA PHE A 149 6.33 -21.41 -10.63
C PHE A 149 6.67 -22.61 -9.74
N ILE A 150 7.77 -23.29 -10.08
CA ILE A 150 8.20 -24.51 -9.38
C ILE A 150 8.86 -24.13 -8.06
N GLU A 151 8.49 -24.79 -6.95
CA GLU A 151 9.11 -24.59 -5.63
C GLU A 151 10.41 -25.39 -5.44
N SER A 152 10.57 -26.53 -6.10
CA SER A 152 11.71 -27.43 -5.90
C SER A 152 13.02 -26.84 -6.41
N GLN A 153 14.06 -26.80 -5.57
CA GLN A 153 15.44 -26.61 -5.99
C GLN A 153 16.02 -27.88 -6.61
#